data_AF-A0A5M7BPT0-F1
#
_entry.id   AF-A0A5M7BPT0-F1
#
_cell.length_a   1.000
_cell.length_b   1.000
_cell.length_c   1.000
_cell.angle_alpha   90.00
_cell.angle_beta   90.00
_cell.angle_gamma   90.00
#
_symmetry.space_group_name_H-M   'P 1'
#
loop_
_entity.id
_entity.type
_entity.pdbx_description
1 polymer ?
#
loop_
_entity_poly.entity_id
_entity_poly.type
_entity_poly.pdbx_seq_one_letter_code
_entity_poly.pdbx_strand_id
1 'polypeptide(L)'
;MYQPYPFHWVPAAGQRHASTDRRPEGALAYPTGTSVATLCREQVVADNSEIGWLWPTCDGCNTEAHRIAREHRTTSTERSI
;
A
#
# COMPACT_ATOMS: atom_id res chain seq x y z
N MET A 1 19.75 5.54 5.81
CA MET A 1 18.84 4.61 6.49
C MET A 1 17.72 4.23 5.52
N TYR A 2 17.31 2.95 5.48
CA TYR A 2 16.09 2.55 4.77
C TYR A 2 14.90 3.13 5.53
N GLN A 3 14.09 3.97 4.87
CA GLN A 3 12.83 4.45 5.42
C GLN A 3 11.70 3.83 4.60
N PRO A 4 10.88 2.95 5.19
CA PRO A 4 9.77 2.35 4.46
C PRO A 4 8.80 3.43 4.03
N TYR A 5 8.19 3.26 2.85
CA TYR A 5 7.11 4.13 2.42
C TYR A 5 5.92 4.00 3.39
N PRO A 6 5.16 5.09 3.64
CA PRO A 6 4.02 5.08 4.55
C PRO A 6 2.75 4.51 3.88
N PHE A 7 2.91 3.52 3.00
CA PHE A 7 1.82 2.77 2.39
C PHE A 7 2.23 1.32 2.14
N HIS A 8 1.22 0.47 1.96
CA HIS A 8 1.37 -0.97 1.77
C HIS A 8 0.53 -1.43 0.60
N TRP A 9 1.10 -2.29 -0.25
CA TRP A 9 0.37 -2.93 -1.35
C TRP A 9 -0.52 -4.06 -0.82
N VAL A 10 -1.71 -4.19 -1.39
CA VAL A 10 -2.77 -5.12 -1.02
C VAL A 10 -3.36 -5.70 -2.31
N PRO A 11 -3.05 -6.94 -2.68
CA PRO A 11 -3.77 -7.59 -3.75
C PRO A 11 -5.21 -7.85 -3.31
N ALA A 12 -6.17 -7.48 -4.16
CA ALA A 12 -7.60 -7.66 -3.93
C ALA A 12 -8.36 -7.42 -5.24
N ALA A 13 -9.51 -8.06 -5.41
CA ALA A 13 -10.44 -7.78 -6.51
C ALA A 13 -9.80 -7.79 -7.92
N GLY A 14 -8.82 -8.69 -8.17
CA GLY A 14 -8.16 -8.80 -9.46
C GLY A 14 -7.09 -7.73 -9.76
N GLN A 15 -6.75 -6.89 -8.77
CA GLN A 15 -5.75 -5.82 -8.89
C GLN A 15 -4.87 -5.73 -7.64
N ARG A 16 -3.76 -5.00 -7.72
CA ARG A 16 -2.97 -4.58 -6.56
C ARG A 16 -3.34 -3.16 -6.17
N HIS A 17 -4.01 -3.01 -5.03
CA HIS A 17 -4.34 -1.74 -4.40
C HIS A 17 -3.24 -1.31 -3.43
N ALA A 18 -3.27 -0.08 -2.98
CA ALA A 18 -2.40 0.42 -1.93
C ALA A 18 -3.25 1.02 -0.80
N SER A 19 -2.73 0.97 0.42
CA SER A 19 -3.38 1.53 1.61
C SER A 19 -2.35 2.11 2.58
N THR A 20 -2.74 3.18 3.27
CA THR A 20 -2.02 3.76 4.41
C THR A 20 -2.47 3.18 5.75
N ASP A 21 -3.46 2.27 5.74
CA ASP A 21 -3.94 1.65 6.96
C ASP A 21 -2.80 0.91 7.67
N ARG A 22 -2.94 0.77 8.99
CA ARG A 22 -1.96 0.05 9.77
C ARG A 22 -2.17 -1.46 9.57
N ARG A 23 -1.10 -2.17 9.20
CA ARG A 23 -1.10 -3.65 9.21
C ARG A 23 -1.04 -4.18 10.65
N PRO A 24 -1.56 -5.39 10.91
CA PRO A 24 -1.31 -6.09 12.16
C PRO A 24 0.19 -6.13 12.49
N GLU A 25 0.51 -6.05 13.78
CA GLU A 25 1.90 -6.04 14.23
C GLU A 25 2.65 -7.32 13.80
N GLY A 26 3.88 -7.15 13.30
CA GLY A 26 4.69 -8.25 12.75
C GLY A 26 4.28 -8.75 11.36
N ALA A 27 3.18 -8.26 10.79
CA ALA A 27 2.72 -8.73 9.48
C ALA A 27 3.46 -8.06 8.31
N LEU A 28 3.92 -8.87 7.35
CA LEU A 28 4.55 -8.41 6.11
C LEU A 28 3.54 -8.06 5.00
N ALA A 29 2.26 -8.38 5.20
CA ALA A 29 1.13 -8.03 4.33
C ALA A 29 -0.17 -8.07 5.16
N TYR A 30 -1.28 -7.52 4.65
CA TYR A 30 -2.59 -7.67 5.30
C TYR A 30 -3.07 -9.12 5.16
N PRO A 31 -3.38 -9.86 6.24
CA PRO A 31 -3.85 -11.24 6.12
C PRO A 31 -5.01 -11.40 5.13
N THR A 32 -5.06 -12.50 4.38
CA THR A 32 -6.19 -12.80 3.48
C THR A 32 -7.51 -12.73 4.25
N GLY A 33 -8.52 -12.08 3.66
CA GLY A 33 -9.81 -11.84 4.32
C GLY A 33 -9.87 -10.53 5.11
N THR A 34 -8.76 -9.80 5.26
CA THR A 34 -8.77 -8.48 5.93
C THR A 34 -9.45 -7.45 5.04
N SER A 35 -10.41 -6.72 5.58
CA SER A 35 -11.01 -5.56 4.91
C SER A 35 -10.08 -4.35 5.04
N VAL A 36 -9.70 -3.73 3.93
CA VAL A 36 -8.73 -2.62 3.88
C VAL A 36 -9.30 -1.44 3.10
N ALA A 37 -9.17 -0.23 3.65
CA ALA A 37 -9.51 0.99 2.93
C ALA A 37 -8.34 1.38 2.02
N THR A 38 -8.60 1.58 0.73
CA THR A 38 -7.55 1.80 -0.27
C THR A 38 -7.40 3.26 -0.65
N LEU A 39 -6.25 3.59 -1.26
CA LEU A 39 -5.96 4.92 -1.78
C LEU A 39 -6.90 5.34 -2.92
N CYS A 40 -7.45 4.38 -3.67
CA CYS A 40 -8.51 4.65 -4.66
C CYS A 40 -9.90 4.83 -4.04
N ARG A 41 -9.98 4.87 -2.70
CA ARG A 41 -11.20 5.09 -1.90
C ARG A 41 -12.21 3.94 -1.94
N GLU A 42 -11.77 2.77 -2.37
CA GLU A 42 -12.55 1.54 -2.31
C GLU A 42 -12.21 0.74 -1.06
N GLN A 43 -13.22 0.06 -0.51
CA GLN A 43 -13.03 -0.94 0.54
C GLN A 43 -12.88 -2.31 -0.13
N VAL A 44 -11.73 -2.97 0.09
CA VAL A 44 -11.43 -4.25 -0.55
C VAL A 44 -11.07 -5.32 0.47
N VAL A 45 -11.21 -6.59 0.10
CA VAL A 45 -10.80 -7.73 0.93
C VAL A 45 -9.46 -8.25 0.42
N ALA A 46 -8.46 -8.25 1.29
CA ALA A 46 -7.10 -8.68 0.95
C ALA A 46 -7.08 -10.14 0.50
N ASP A 47 -6.31 -10.39 -0.56
CA ASP A 47 -6.00 -11.70 -1.13
C ASP A 47 -4.48 -11.82 -1.28
N ASN A 48 -3.84 -12.48 -0.30
CA ASN A 48 -2.40 -12.76 -0.36
C ASN A 48 -2.07 -14.10 -1.05
N SER A 49 -2.93 -14.62 -1.92
CA SER A 49 -2.53 -15.73 -2.79
C SER A 49 -1.32 -15.33 -3.65
N GLU A 50 -0.53 -16.31 -4.06
CA GLU A 50 0.63 -16.07 -4.93
C GLU A 50 0.22 -15.38 -6.24
N ILE A 51 -0.97 -15.71 -6.77
CA ILE A 51 -1.53 -15.13 -7.99
C ILE A 51 -1.93 -13.67 -7.77
N GLY A 52 -2.47 -13.30 -6.59
CA GLY A 52 -2.87 -11.94 -6.29
C GLY A 52 -1.74 -10.93 -6.52
N TRP A 53 -0.51 -11.30 -6.15
CA TRP A 53 0.67 -10.46 -6.33
C TRP A 53 1.10 -10.28 -7.79
N LEU A 54 0.59 -11.09 -8.72
CA LEU A 54 0.84 -10.99 -10.16
C LEU A 54 -0.20 -10.14 -10.89
N TRP A 55 -1.28 -9.73 -10.22
CA TRP A 55 -2.30 -8.88 -10.81
C TRP A 55 -1.78 -7.49 -11.21
N PRO A 56 -2.44 -6.85 -12.19
CA PRO A 56 -2.14 -5.47 -12.54
C PRO A 56 -2.32 -4.56 -11.34
N THR A 57 -1.54 -3.47 -11.29
CA THR A 57 -1.70 -2.46 -10.26
C THR A 57 -2.93 -1.60 -10.56
N CYS A 58 -3.73 -1.29 -9.54
CA CYS A 58 -4.82 -0.33 -9.68
C CYS A 58 -4.26 1.07 -9.99
N ASP A 59 -4.69 1.68 -11.10
CA ASP A 59 -4.16 2.96 -11.56
C ASP A 59 -4.32 4.08 -10.52
N GLY A 60 -5.49 4.18 -9.88
CA GLY A 60 -5.75 5.18 -8.84
C GLY A 60 -4.84 5.02 -7.62
N CYS A 61 -4.62 3.78 -7.18
CA CYS A 61 -3.68 3.48 -6.10
C CYS A 61 -2.24 3.79 -6.51
N ASN A 62 -1.86 3.51 -7.77
CA ASN A 62 -0.52 3.75 -8.28
C ASN A 62 -0.18 5.24 -8.32
N THR A 63 -1.07 6.07 -8.86
CA THR A 63 -0.90 7.53 -8.89
C THR A 63 -0.71 8.09 -7.48
N GLU A 64 -1.54 7.66 -6.54
CA GLU A 64 -1.51 8.17 -5.17
C GLU A 64 -0.30 7.68 -4.38
N ALA A 65 0.09 6.41 -4.53
CA ALA A 65 1.31 5.87 -3.94
C ALA A 65 2.55 6.65 -4.40
N HIS A 66 2.62 7.01 -5.69
CA HIS A 66 3.69 7.87 -6.21
C HIS A 66 3.66 9.29 -5.64
N ARG A 67 2.48 9.88 -5.41
CA ARG A 67 2.34 11.18 -4.74
C ARG A 67 2.90 11.12 -3.32
N ILE A 68 2.46 10.14 -2.54
CA ILE A 68 2.91 9.91 -1.16
C ILE A 68 4.43 9.68 -1.10
N ALA A 69 4.98 8.86 -2.01
CA ALA A 69 6.41 8.59 -2.08
C ALA A 69 7.25 9.86 -2.32
N ARG A 70 6.76 10.77 -3.17
CA ARG A 70 7.43 12.06 -3.43
C ARG A 70 7.43 12.95 -2.18
N GLU A 71 6.29 13.07 -1.49
CA GLU A 71 6.15 13.89 -0.29
C GLU A 71 6.97 13.37 0.90
N HIS A 72 6.99 12.05 1.08
CA HIS A 72 7.73 11.41 2.16
C HIS A 72 9.25 11.58 2.04
N ARG A 73 9.77 11.75 0.82
CA ARG A 73 11.19 12.04 0.58
C ARG A 73 11.56 13.47 0.95
N THR A 74 10.68 14.43 0.68
CA THR A 74 10.91 15.85 1.00
C THR A 74 10.97 16.05 2.51
N THR A 75 10.02 15.48 3.25
CA THR A 75 9.96 15.61 4.72
C THR A 75 11.09 14.88 5.45
N SER A 76 11.57 13.76 4.92
CA SER A 76 12.75 13.05 5.45
C SER A 76 14.04 13.85 5.29
N THR A 77 14.15 14.63 4.20
CA THR A 77 15.32 15.47 3.91
C THR A 77 15.39 16.69 4.83
N GLU A 78 14.26 17.34 5.10
CA GLU A 78 14.17 18.51 5.99
C GLU A 78 14.41 18.17 7.46
N ARG A 79 14.07 16.96 7.90
CA ARG A 79 14.30 16.49 9.29
C ARG A 79 15.74 16.07 9.60
N SER A 80 16.61 16.05 8.58
CA SER A 80 17.98 15.56 8.69
C SER A 80 19.03 16.69 8.71
N ILE A 81 18.61 17.97 8.79
CA ILE A 81 19.46 19.16 8.83
C ILE A 81 19.41 19.80 10.21
#